data_AF-A0A9E4QMJ3-F1
#
_entry.id   AF-A0A9E4QMJ3-F1
#
_cell.length_a   1.000
_cell.length_b   1.000
_cell.length_c   1.000
_cell.angle_alpha   90.00
_cell.angle_beta   90.00
_cell.angle_gamma   90.00
#
_symmetry.space_group_name_H-M   'P 1'
#
loop_
_entity.id
_entity.type
_entity.pdbx_description
1 polymer ?
#
loop_
_entity_poly.entity_id
_entity_poly.type
_entity_poly.pdbx_seq_one_letter_code
_entity_poly.pdbx_strand_id
1 'polypeptide(L)'
;AVEWSTMVKPTVLYGTPSYALYLAETARQMGVDPKKDFNFRFMFFSGEPGASVPATRRLIEETFGCYIVDQGTMAEMTPWMSNSGCRHLDGGMHLWQDIVYTEMVDPQSKLNLPLGEEGVPVYSHTERTSQPMIRYWSGDIARWDMVDCPCGRTYPTLVAGIYGRVDDMIIVRGQNVFPSRIEDVLRSMDEFGGEFRLVLEREPGQMDRLTVQAEVLASAFASQEFDPAALEPVRERFTAELRRAIGVSVTVELKPQGEFERTQFKARRVIDLRTP
;
A
#
# COMPACT_ATOMS: atom_id res chain seq x y z
N ALA A 1 3.99 17.27 15.19
CA ALA A 1 2.69 17.05 14.52
C ALA A 1 1.59 16.72 15.52
N VAL A 2 1.79 15.79 16.47
CA VAL A 2 0.79 15.49 17.53
C VAL A 2 0.35 16.73 18.30
N GLU A 3 1.29 17.48 18.88
CA GLU A 3 0.99 18.71 19.64
C GLU A 3 0.26 19.78 18.80
N TRP A 4 0.68 19.96 17.55
CA TRP A 4 0.00 20.85 16.61
C TRP A 4 -1.42 20.40 16.29
N SER A 5 -1.63 19.10 16.05
CA SER A 5 -2.97 18.56 15.76
C SER A 5 -3.92 18.70 16.94
N THR A 6 -3.44 18.59 18.19
CA THR A 6 -4.28 18.82 19.38
C THR A 6 -4.56 20.30 19.61
N MET A 7 -3.59 21.19 19.33
CA MET A 7 -3.71 22.64 19.53
C MET A 7 -4.56 23.33 18.45
N VAL A 8 -4.29 23.05 17.18
CA VAL A 8 -4.93 23.71 16.02
C VAL A 8 -6.19 22.99 15.58
N LYS A 9 -6.33 21.70 15.89
CA LYS A 9 -7.50 20.89 15.51
C LYS A 9 -7.78 20.95 13.99
N PRO A 10 -6.80 20.60 13.13
CA PRO A 10 -7.00 20.61 11.68
C PRO A 10 -8.10 19.63 11.26
N THR A 11 -8.83 19.98 10.21
CA THR A 11 -9.95 19.17 9.71
C THR A 11 -9.56 18.18 8.62
N VAL A 12 -8.37 18.33 8.02
CA VAL A 12 -7.88 17.48 6.92
C VAL A 12 -6.39 17.20 7.14
N LEU A 13 -5.98 15.95 6.91
CA LEU A 13 -4.57 15.57 6.79
C LEU A 13 -4.28 15.08 5.38
N TYR A 14 -3.14 15.52 4.84
CA TYR A 14 -2.50 14.92 3.68
C TYR A 14 -1.17 14.29 4.09
N GLY A 15 -0.84 13.15 3.50
CA GLY A 15 0.47 12.53 3.64
C GLY A 15 0.55 11.18 2.97
N THR A 16 1.34 10.29 3.55
CA THR A 16 1.36 8.86 3.18
C THR A 16 0.55 8.04 4.20
N PRO A 17 -0.01 6.88 3.80
CA PRO A 17 -0.69 5.95 4.72
C PRO A 17 0.19 5.53 5.90
N SER A 18 1.47 5.22 5.65
CA SER A 18 2.40 4.83 6.72
C SER A 18 2.66 5.96 7.71
N TYR A 19 2.74 7.21 7.25
CA TYR A 19 2.90 8.36 8.15
C TYR A 19 1.67 8.57 9.06
N ALA A 20 0.46 8.36 8.55
CA ALA A 20 -0.74 8.40 9.38
C ALA A 20 -0.69 7.34 10.51
N LEU A 21 -0.23 6.11 10.21
CA LEU A 21 -0.11 5.08 11.22
C LEU A 21 0.98 5.38 12.24
N TYR A 22 2.13 5.91 11.79
CA TYR A 22 3.18 6.40 12.67
C TYR A 22 2.68 7.52 13.60
N LEU A 23 1.98 8.51 13.04
CA LEU A 23 1.37 9.60 13.80
C LEU A 23 0.45 9.05 14.91
N ALA A 24 -0.30 7.99 14.62
CA ALA A 24 -1.16 7.36 15.61
C ALA A 24 -0.40 6.62 16.71
N GLU A 25 0.65 5.86 16.39
CA GLU A 25 1.47 5.31 17.47
C GLU A 25 2.11 6.40 18.33
N THR A 26 2.71 7.42 17.73
CA THR A 26 3.31 8.53 18.48
C THR A 26 2.28 9.23 19.36
N ALA A 27 1.06 9.46 18.86
CA ALA A 27 0.02 10.07 19.67
C ALA A 27 -0.31 9.21 20.91
N ARG A 28 -0.47 7.90 20.73
CA ARG A 28 -0.77 6.97 21.83
C ARG A 28 0.36 6.93 22.88
N GLN A 29 1.63 6.93 22.47
CA GLN A 29 2.77 7.06 23.40
C GLN A 29 2.73 8.36 24.21
N MET A 30 2.24 9.45 23.60
CA MET A 30 2.09 10.76 24.24
C MET A 30 0.80 10.88 25.07
N GLY A 31 0.06 9.79 25.27
CA GLY A 31 -1.22 9.81 25.99
C GLY A 31 -2.36 10.53 25.25
N VAL A 32 -2.26 10.66 23.92
CA VAL A 32 -3.26 11.29 23.05
C VAL A 32 -4.00 10.22 22.24
N ASP A 33 -5.33 10.18 22.34
CA ASP A 33 -6.20 9.31 21.54
C ASP A 33 -6.47 10.00 20.19
N PRO A 34 -5.96 9.52 19.05
CA PRO A 34 -6.17 10.18 17.77
C PRO A 34 -7.64 10.42 17.42
N LYS A 35 -8.53 9.44 17.71
CA LYS A 35 -9.96 9.53 17.38
C LYS A 35 -10.68 10.58 18.22
N LYS A 36 -10.30 10.73 19.49
CA LYS A 36 -10.96 11.67 20.41
C LYS A 36 -10.30 13.06 20.42
N ASP A 37 -8.98 13.10 20.27
CA ASP A 37 -8.19 14.30 20.52
C ASP A 37 -7.74 15.01 19.23
N PHE A 38 -7.84 14.39 18.05
CA PHE A 38 -7.73 15.09 16.77
C PHE A 38 -9.12 15.49 16.24
N ASN A 39 -9.17 16.27 15.15
CA ASN A 39 -10.41 16.78 14.55
C ASN A 39 -10.48 16.49 13.04
N PHE A 40 -9.82 15.43 12.57
CA PHE A 40 -9.80 15.10 11.15
C PHE A 40 -11.20 14.66 10.70
N ARG A 41 -11.73 15.32 9.66
CA ARG A 41 -12.99 14.96 8.99
C ARG A 41 -12.78 14.00 7.83
N PHE A 42 -11.64 14.14 7.16
CA PHE A 42 -11.15 13.19 6.17
C PHE A 42 -9.65 13.33 5.98
N MET A 43 -9.04 12.28 5.44
CA MET A 43 -7.63 12.26 5.09
C MET A 43 -7.50 11.85 3.63
N PHE A 44 -6.48 12.35 2.95
CA PHE A 44 -6.15 11.89 1.61
C PHE A 44 -4.67 11.58 1.52
N PHE A 45 -4.34 10.53 0.78
CA PHE A 45 -2.99 10.02 0.75
C PHE A 45 -2.50 9.85 -0.68
N SER A 46 -1.21 10.11 -0.88
CA SER A 46 -0.48 9.76 -2.09
C SER A 46 0.91 9.22 -1.73
N GLY A 47 1.66 8.77 -2.75
CA GLY A 47 3.09 8.49 -2.64
C GLY A 47 3.43 7.00 -2.45
N GLU A 48 2.50 6.21 -1.93
CA GLU A 48 2.66 4.77 -1.76
C GLU A 48 1.30 4.03 -1.73
N PRO A 49 1.26 2.73 -2.08
CA PRO A 49 0.09 1.88 -1.87
C PRO A 49 -0.32 1.86 -0.39
N GLY A 50 -1.62 1.93 -0.12
CA GLY A 50 -2.15 1.83 1.24
C GLY A 50 -3.59 2.29 1.37
N ALA A 51 -3.95 3.45 0.83
CA ALA A 51 -5.31 4.00 0.98
C ALA A 51 -6.39 3.23 0.21
N SER A 52 -5.99 2.51 -0.85
CA SER A 52 -6.84 1.52 -1.55
C SER A 52 -6.63 0.08 -1.10
N VAL A 53 -5.63 -0.21 -0.25
CA VAL A 53 -5.43 -1.54 0.33
C VAL A 53 -6.47 -1.72 1.45
N PRO A 54 -7.40 -2.69 1.37
CA PRO A 54 -8.54 -2.78 2.27
C PRO A 54 -8.17 -2.79 3.76
N ALA A 55 -7.19 -3.60 4.16
CA ALA A 55 -6.80 -3.70 5.56
C ALA A 55 -6.16 -2.41 6.10
N THR A 56 -5.24 -1.80 5.36
CA THR A 56 -4.62 -0.52 5.73
C THR A 56 -5.66 0.60 5.84
N ARG A 57 -6.57 0.66 4.87
CA ARG A 57 -7.67 1.63 4.85
C ARG A 57 -8.51 1.53 6.12
N ARG A 58 -9.04 0.33 6.41
CA ARG A 58 -9.88 0.10 7.60
C ARG A 58 -9.17 0.51 8.88
N LEU A 59 -7.91 0.10 9.05
CA LEU A 59 -7.10 0.44 10.22
C LEU A 59 -6.96 1.96 10.41
N ILE A 60 -6.67 2.70 9.34
CA ILE A 60 -6.60 4.17 9.41
C ILE A 60 -7.98 4.76 9.75
N GLU A 61 -9.05 4.35 9.07
CA GLU A 61 -10.40 4.89 9.30
C GLU A 61 -10.87 4.65 10.74
N GLU A 62 -10.61 3.48 11.32
CA GLU A 62 -10.95 3.15 12.71
C GLU A 62 -10.09 3.94 13.71
N THR A 63 -8.77 4.03 13.46
CA THR A 63 -7.83 4.75 14.34
C THR A 63 -8.17 6.24 14.45
N PHE A 64 -8.60 6.87 13.36
CA PHE A 64 -8.86 8.32 13.33
C PHE A 64 -10.36 8.67 13.31
N GLY A 65 -11.26 7.70 13.13
CA GLY A 65 -12.70 7.91 13.05
C GLY A 65 -13.14 8.78 11.87
N CYS A 66 -12.43 8.75 10.74
CA CYS A 66 -12.75 9.55 9.55
C CYS A 66 -12.54 8.73 8.27
N TYR A 67 -13.24 9.10 7.19
CA TYR A 67 -13.03 8.44 5.90
C TYR A 67 -11.73 8.89 5.25
N ILE A 68 -11.15 8.02 4.42
CA ILE A 68 -9.93 8.35 3.67
C ILE A 68 -10.14 8.21 2.17
N VAL A 69 -9.28 8.84 1.39
CA VAL A 69 -9.28 8.71 -0.07
C VAL A 69 -7.87 8.47 -0.57
N ASP A 70 -7.73 7.54 -1.51
CA ASP A 70 -6.49 7.33 -2.25
C ASP A 70 -6.42 8.36 -3.37
N GLN A 71 -5.25 8.96 -3.58
CA GLN A 71 -5.03 9.88 -4.67
C GLN A 71 -3.58 9.83 -5.11
N GLY A 72 -3.33 9.95 -6.40
CA GLY A 72 -1.98 10.18 -6.87
C GLY A 72 -1.60 9.45 -8.14
N THR A 73 -0.65 10.05 -8.84
CA THR A 73 0.07 9.46 -9.96
C THR A 73 1.55 9.50 -9.62
N MET A 74 2.23 10.57 -10.01
CA MET A 74 3.65 10.79 -9.80
C MET A 74 3.99 12.27 -9.89
N ALA A 75 5.14 12.64 -9.36
CA ALA A 75 5.65 14.00 -9.41
C ALA A 75 5.73 14.55 -10.85
N GLU A 76 6.18 13.73 -11.80
CA GLU A 76 6.31 14.10 -13.21
C GLU A 76 4.95 14.41 -13.85
N MET A 77 3.85 13.89 -13.29
CA MET A 77 2.47 14.08 -13.73
C MET A 77 1.70 15.10 -12.89
N THR A 78 2.36 16.09 -12.30
CA THR A 78 1.64 17.21 -11.66
C THR A 78 0.73 17.93 -12.67
N PRO A 79 -0.60 18.03 -12.41
CA PRO A 79 -1.29 17.79 -11.13
C PRO A 79 -1.49 16.31 -10.80
N TRP A 80 -0.78 15.83 -9.77
CA TRP A 80 -0.65 14.39 -9.51
C TRP A 80 -1.93 13.78 -8.95
N MET A 81 -2.86 14.61 -8.49
CA MET A 81 -4.19 14.24 -7.98
C MET A 81 -5.17 13.84 -9.10
N SER A 82 -4.75 13.81 -10.37
CA SER A 82 -5.62 13.45 -11.49
C SER A 82 -6.19 12.03 -11.38
N ASN A 83 -5.52 11.17 -10.62
CA ASN A 83 -6.12 9.94 -10.11
C ASN A 83 -6.60 10.21 -8.68
N SER A 84 -7.91 10.14 -8.46
CA SER A 84 -8.52 10.54 -7.19
C SER A 84 -9.70 9.66 -6.80
N GLY A 85 -9.62 9.08 -5.60
CA GLY A 85 -10.75 8.48 -4.92
C GLY A 85 -11.81 9.50 -4.53
N CYS A 86 -12.98 9.04 -4.08
CA CYS A 86 -13.98 9.89 -3.44
C CYS A 86 -14.60 9.17 -2.23
N ARG A 87 -15.36 9.90 -1.40
CA ARG A 87 -15.96 9.34 -0.16
C ARG A 87 -16.91 8.14 -0.40
N HIS A 88 -17.36 7.95 -1.64
CA HIS A 88 -18.27 6.86 -2.02
C HIS A 88 -17.54 5.62 -2.58
N LEU A 89 -16.23 5.68 -2.73
CA LEU A 89 -15.42 4.53 -3.11
C LEU A 89 -14.83 3.87 -1.86
N ASP A 90 -14.85 2.55 -1.81
CA ASP A 90 -14.21 1.75 -0.77
C ASP A 90 -12.80 1.30 -1.23
N GLY A 91 -11.95 2.28 -1.48
CA GLY A 91 -10.71 2.10 -2.24
C GLY A 91 -10.89 2.41 -3.73
N GLY A 92 -9.78 2.64 -4.42
CA GLY A 92 -9.78 3.01 -5.84
C GLY A 92 -9.73 4.52 -6.11
N MET A 93 -9.55 4.85 -7.39
CA MET A 93 -9.32 6.23 -7.86
C MET A 93 -9.97 6.47 -9.22
N HIS A 94 -10.88 7.44 -9.31
CA HIS A 94 -11.35 7.98 -10.60
C HIS A 94 -10.18 8.62 -11.36
N LEU A 95 -10.11 8.35 -12.67
CA LEU A 95 -9.12 8.90 -13.59
C LEU A 95 -9.69 10.14 -14.27
N TRP A 96 -9.31 11.34 -13.84
CA TRP A 96 -9.84 12.59 -14.38
C TRP A 96 -9.25 12.86 -15.79
N GLN A 97 -9.87 12.23 -16.80
CA GLN A 97 -9.31 12.05 -18.14
C GLN A 97 -9.04 13.35 -18.90
N ASP A 98 -9.82 14.39 -18.59
CA ASP A 98 -9.69 15.73 -19.14
C ASP A 98 -8.48 16.50 -18.58
N ILE A 99 -7.98 16.16 -17.39
CA ILE A 99 -6.82 16.82 -16.74
C ILE A 99 -5.51 16.10 -17.06
N VAL A 100 -5.51 14.77 -16.93
CA VAL A 100 -4.42 13.90 -17.37
C VAL A 100 -5.06 12.72 -18.06
N TYR A 101 -4.80 12.58 -19.36
CA TYR A 101 -5.30 11.46 -20.13
C TYR A 101 -4.55 10.19 -19.71
N THR A 102 -5.28 9.23 -19.17
CA THR A 102 -4.75 7.94 -18.72
C THR A 102 -5.19 6.83 -19.67
N GLU A 103 -4.22 6.03 -20.09
CA GLU A 103 -4.41 4.80 -20.85
C GLU A 103 -3.96 3.62 -20.00
N MET A 104 -4.58 2.46 -20.18
CA MET A 104 -4.07 1.21 -19.64
C MET A 104 -3.35 0.45 -20.73
N VAL A 105 -2.10 0.07 -20.51
CA VAL A 105 -1.23 -0.51 -21.54
C VAL A 105 -0.65 -1.84 -21.09
N ASP A 106 -0.69 -2.82 -21.99
CA ASP A 106 -0.06 -4.12 -21.77
C ASP A 106 1.47 -3.97 -21.64
N PRO A 107 2.09 -4.53 -20.59
CA PRO A 107 3.52 -4.39 -20.39
C PRO A 107 4.39 -5.09 -21.44
N GLN A 108 3.89 -6.13 -22.12
CA GLN A 108 4.59 -6.85 -23.18
C GLN A 108 4.32 -6.25 -24.55
N SER A 109 3.06 -6.22 -24.99
CA SER A 109 2.69 -5.80 -26.34
C SER A 109 2.75 -4.28 -26.55
N LYS A 110 2.75 -3.50 -25.46
CA LYS A 110 2.68 -2.03 -25.46
C LYS A 110 1.43 -1.47 -26.14
N LEU A 111 0.38 -2.29 -26.29
CA LEU A 111 -0.92 -1.89 -26.83
C LEU A 111 -1.88 -1.51 -25.71
N ASN A 112 -2.86 -0.66 -26.03
CA ASN A 112 -3.89 -0.27 -25.08
C ASN A 112 -4.80 -1.46 -24.75
N LEU A 113 -5.07 -1.64 -23.46
CA LEU A 113 -5.98 -2.65 -22.95
C LEU A 113 -7.39 -2.08 -22.80
N PRO A 114 -8.44 -2.89 -23.01
CA PRO A 114 -9.81 -2.46 -22.73
C PRO A 114 -10.07 -2.33 -21.22
N LEU A 115 -11.21 -1.72 -20.88
CA LEU A 115 -11.72 -1.72 -19.51
C LEU A 115 -11.87 -3.15 -18.97
N GLY A 116 -11.58 -3.32 -17.69
CA GLY A 116 -11.62 -4.60 -16.98
C GLY A 116 -10.25 -5.29 -16.87
N GLU A 117 -9.29 -4.92 -17.70
CA GLU A 117 -7.95 -5.53 -17.74
C GLU A 117 -6.96 -4.82 -16.82
N GLU A 118 -5.94 -5.58 -16.41
CA GLU A 118 -4.79 -5.11 -15.62
C GLU A 118 -3.63 -4.76 -16.55
N GLY A 119 -3.00 -3.62 -16.32
CA GLY A 119 -1.79 -3.24 -17.05
C GLY A 119 -1.05 -2.09 -16.39
N VAL A 120 -0.29 -1.37 -17.21
CA VAL A 120 0.47 -0.20 -16.77
C VAL A 120 -0.30 1.05 -17.15
N PRO A 121 -0.65 1.91 -16.18
CA PRO A 121 -1.16 3.23 -16.50
C PRO A 121 -0.10 4.01 -17.28
N VAL A 122 -0.48 4.60 -18.40
CA VAL A 122 0.33 5.53 -19.19
C VAL A 122 -0.36 6.87 -19.24
N TYR A 123 0.39 7.94 -18.96
CA TYR A 123 -0.18 9.26 -18.70
C TYR A 123 0.26 10.31 -19.72
N SER A 124 -0.68 11.18 -20.14
CA SER A 124 -0.40 12.37 -20.96
C SER A 124 -1.01 13.62 -20.35
N HIS A 125 -0.22 14.68 -20.21
CA HIS A 125 -0.76 16.00 -19.84
C HIS A 125 -1.61 16.59 -20.97
N THR A 126 -2.74 17.18 -20.60
CA THR A 126 -3.65 17.88 -21.53
C THR A 126 -3.62 19.40 -21.35
N GLU A 127 -3.14 19.87 -20.19
CA GLU A 127 -3.21 21.28 -19.76
C GLU A 127 -1.85 21.85 -19.30
N ARG A 128 -0.73 21.16 -19.57
CA ARG A 128 0.61 21.58 -19.11
C ARG A 128 1.50 22.04 -20.25
N THR A 129 2.06 23.24 -20.14
CA THR A 129 2.95 23.81 -21.17
C THR A 129 4.44 23.60 -20.88
N SER A 130 4.83 23.53 -19.60
CA SER A 130 6.21 23.27 -19.20
C SER A 130 6.42 21.77 -18.99
N GLN A 131 7.48 21.23 -19.60
CA GLN A 131 7.85 19.80 -19.53
C GLN A 131 6.65 18.85 -19.73
N PRO A 132 5.75 19.03 -20.73
CA PRO A 132 4.58 18.16 -20.84
C PRO A 132 5.03 16.72 -21.06
N MET A 133 4.56 15.83 -20.19
CA MET A 133 4.71 14.41 -20.42
C MET A 133 3.64 13.94 -21.40
N ILE A 134 4.05 13.23 -22.44
CA ILE A 134 3.17 12.63 -23.44
C ILE A 134 3.44 11.13 -23.45
N ARG A 135 2.41 10.33 -23.16
CA ARG A 135 2.48 8.86 -23.03
C ARG A 135 3.60 8.40 -22.10
N TYR A 136 3.71 9.01 -20.93
CA TYR A 136 4.71 8.65 -19.94
C TYR A 136 4.42 7.29 -19.30
N TRP A 137 5.41 6.41 -19.38
CA TRP A 137 5.36 5.06 -18.87
C TRP A 137 5.50 5.07 -17.37
N SER A 138 4.42 4.76 -16.67
CA SER A 138 4.45 4.87 -15.23
C SER A 138 5.27 3.79 -14.54
N GLY A 139 5.36 2.61 -15.16
CA GLY A 139 5.88 1.42 -14.51
C GLY A 139 5.03 0.91 -13.34
N ASP A 140 3.92 1.55 -12.99
CA ASP A 140 2.93 1.04 -12.02
C ASP A 140 2.08 -0.09 -12.62
N ILE A 141 1.42 -0.88 -11.77
CA ILE A 141 0.42 -1.87 -12.14
C ILE A 141 -0.91 -1.51 -11.49
N ALA A 142 -1.96 -1.49 -12.30
CA ALA A 142 -3.32 -1.25 -11.86
C ALA A 142 -4.33 -1.95 -12.78
N ARG A 143 -5.55 -2.13 -12.28
CA ARG A 143 -6.72 -2.54 -13.07
C ARG A 143 -7.72 -1.41 -13.11
N TRP A 144 -8.24 -1.13 -14.30
CA TRP A 144 -9.24 -0.09 -14.50
C TRP A 144 -10.59 -0.66 -14.93
N ASP A 145 -11.67 -0.02 -14.51
CA ASP A 145 -13.02 -0.34 -14.96
C ASP A 145 -13.91 0.90 -14.90
N MET A 146 -15.13 0.81 -15.42
CA MET A 146 -16.19 1.78 -15.15
C MET A 146 -16.92 1.36 -13.88
N VAL A 147 -17.00 2.29 -12.91
CA VAL A 147 -17.73 2.09 -11.67
C VAL A 147 -18.88 3.10 -11.63
N ASP A 148 -20.10 2.60 -11.44
CA ASP A 148 -21.25 3.45 -11.14
C ASP A 148 -21.13 3.98 -9.71
N CYS A 149 -20.46 5.12 -9.57
CA CYS A 149 -20.19 5.73 -8.28
C CYS A 149 -21.27 6.79 -7.96
N PRO A 150 -21.85 6.79 -6.74
CA PRO A 150 -22.80 7.81 -6.32
C PRO A 150 -22.30 9.26 -6.41
N CYS A 151 -20.99 9.48 -6.55
CA CYS A 151 -20.43 10.81 -6.80
C CYS A 151 -20.85 11.39 -8.16
N GLY A 152 -21.37 10.57 -9.08
CA GLY A 152 -21.88 10.95 -10.40
C GLY A 152 -20.81 11.20 -11.47
N ARG A 153 -19.52 11.05 -11.16
CA ARG A 153 -18.44 11.14 -12.16
C ARG A 153 -18.49 9.96 -13.11
N THR A 154 -18.25 10.23 -14.38
CA THR A 154 -18.32 9.26 -15.49
C THR A 154 -16.93 8.87 -15.99
N TYR A 155 -15.93 8.92 -15.12
CA TYR A 155 -14.55 8.59 -15.45
C TYR A 155 -14.28 7.10 -15.24
N PRO A 156 -13.34 6.50 -16.00
CA PRO A 156 -12.74 5.23 -15.63
C PRO A 156 -12.15 5.30 -14.21
N THR A 157 -12.06 4.16 -13.55
CA THR A 157 -11.63 4.06 -12.15
C THR A 157 -10.57 2.97 -12.02
N LEU A 158 -9.44 3.27 -11.37
CA LEU A 158 -8.53 2.24 -10.89
C LEU A 158 -9.20 1.56 -9.69
N VAL A 159 -9.79 0.38 -9.89
CA VAL A 159 -10.73 -0.19 -8.91
C VAL A 159 -10.07 -0.60 -7.58
N ALA A 160 -8.77 -0.89 -7.59
CA ALA A 160 -7.99 -1.26 -6.41
C ALA A 160 -6.84 -0.27 -6.12
N GLY A 161 -6.89 0.91 -6.72
CA GLY A 161 -5.79 1.87 -6.69
C GLY A 161 -4.58 1.39 -7.50
N ILE A 162 -3.40 1.90 -7.14
CA ILE A 162 -2.10 1.41 -7.60
C ILE A 162 -1.56 0.45 -6.53
N TYR A 163 -1.37 -0.82 -6.89
CA TYR A 163 -0.88 -1.84 -5.96
C TYR A 163 0.48 -2.40 -6.35
N GLY A 164 1.12 -1.98 -7.42
CA GLY A 164 2.48 -2.46 -7.68
C GLY A 164 3.21 -1.59 -8.67
N ARG A 165 4.51 -1.85 -8.78
CA ARG A 165 5.36 -1.39 -9.86
C ARG A 165 5.85 -2.63 -10.60
N VAL A 166 5.85 -2.60 -11.94
CA VAL A 166 6.52 -3.58 -12.80
C VAL A 166 7.95 -3.80 -12.33
N ASP A 167 8.66 -2.73 -11.98
CA ASP A 167 10.07 -2.82 -11.56
C ASP A 167 10.23 -3.34 -10.12
N ASP A 168 9.24 -3.14 -9.24
CA ASP A 168 9.24 -3.67 -7.86
C ASP A 168 8.58 -5.07 -7.79
N MET A 169 8.19 -5.62 -8.94
CA MET A 169 7.62 -6.96 -9.05
C MET A 169 8.71 -7.98 -8.78
N ILE A 170 8.49 -8.78 -7.75
CA ILE A 170 9.42 -9.84 -7.45
C ILE A 170 8.96 -11.11 -8.15
N ILE A 171 9.89 -11.74 -8.88
CA ILE A 171 9.66 -13.03 -9.47
C ILE A 171 10.19 -14.08 -8.49
N VAL A 172 9.30 -14.90 -7.95
CA VAL A 172 9.66 -16.02 -7.09
C VAL A 172 9.18 -17.29 -7.77
N ARG A 173 10.12 -18.13 -8.20
CA ARG A 173 9.83 -19.41 -8.86
C ARG A 173 8.89 -19.26 -10.06
N GLY A 174 9.11 -18.23 -10.89
CA GLY A 174 8.31 -17.94 -12.09
C GLY A 174 6.98 -17.23 -11.86
N GLN A 175 6.57 -17.01 -10.61
CA GLN A 175 5.35 -16.26 -10.30
C GLN A 175 5.67 -14.80 -9.96
N ASN A 176 4.86 -13.90 -10.51
CA ASN A 176 4.89 -12.47 -10.19
C ASN A 176 4.24 -12.22 -8.82
N VAL A 177 5.03 -11.72 -7.87
CA VAL A 177 4.61 -11.41 -6.51
C VAL A 177 4.81 -9.91 -6.26
N PHE A 178 3.73 -9.23 -5.87
CA PHE A 178 3.76 -7.82 -5.51
C PHE A 178 3.83 -7.66 -3.99
N PRO A 179 4.75 -6.84 -3.45
CA PRO A 179 4.88 -6.60 -2.01
C PRO A 179 3.58 -6.15 -1.31
N SER A 180 2.77 -5.33 -1.99
CA SER A 180 1.44 -4.89 -1.53
C SER A 180 0.45 -6.02 -1.24
N ARG A 181 0.46 -7.10 -2.03
CA ARG A 181 -0.40 -8.26 -1.79
C ARG A 181 0.00 -8.98 -0.51
N ILE A 182 1.30 -9.09 -0.24
CA ILE A 182 1.80 -9.64 1.02
C ILE A 182 1.38 -8.73 2.18
N GLU A 183 1.53 -7.41 2.03
CA GLU A 183 1.08 -6.44 3.04
C GLU A 183 -0.40 -6.60 3.38
N ASP A 184 -1.28 -6.70 2.37
CA ASP A 184 -2.72 -6.84 2.59
C ASP A 184 -3.05 -8.08 3.43
N VAL A 185 -2.40 -9.20 3.12
CA VAL A 185 -2.55 -10.47 3.85
C VAL A 185 -2.02 -10.36 5.28
N LEU A 186 -0.84 -9.79 5.48
CA LEU A 186 -0.29 -9.61 6.84
C LEU A 186 -1.18 -8.70 7.68
N ARG A 187 -1.70 -7.60 7.10
CA ARG A 187 -2.55 -6.66 7.82
C ARG A 187 -3.93 -7.23 8.16
N SER A 188 -4.40 -8.28 7.50
CA SER A 188 -5.63 -8.97 7.88
C SER A 188 -5.46 -9.92 9.09
N MET A 189 -4.22 -10.17 9.53
CA MET A 189 -3.93 -11.06 10.65
C MET A 189 -3.88 -10.28 11.97
N ASP A 190 -4.65 -10.72 12.97
CA ASP A 190 -4.79 -10.02 14.25
C ASP A 190 -3.47 -9.93 15.05
N GLU A 191 -2.55 -10.85 14.82
CA GLU A 191 -1.25 -10.90 15.49
C GLU A 191 -0.17 -10.03 14.84
N PHE A 192 -0.43 -9.43 13.68
CA PHE A 192 0.56 -8.64 12.95
C PHE A 192 0.91 -7.34 13.68
N GLY A 193 2.21 -7.10 13.87
CA GLY A 193 2.77 -5.98 14.63
C GLY A 193 2.90 -4.66 13.84
N GLY A 194 2.54 -4.67 12.55
CA GLY A 194 2.44 -3.47 11.71
C GLY A 194 3.56 -3.29 10.68
N GLU A 195 4.70 -3.94 10.88
CA GLU A 195 5.89 -3.82 10.02
C GLU A 195 6.38 -5.17 9.50
N PHE A 196 6.92 -5.17 8.29
CA PHE A 196 7.46 -6.38 7.66
C PHE A 196 8.56 -6.04 6.66
N ARG A 197 9.36 -7.07 6.34
CA ARG A 197 10.38 -7.07 5.29
C ARG A 197 10.26 -8.32 4.44
N LEU A 198 10.61 -8.19 3.17
CA LEU A 198 10.75 -9.25 2.20
C LEU A 198 12.24 -9.39 1.90
N VAL A 199 12.77 -10.58 2.15
CA VAL A 199 14.15 -10.92 1.90
C VAL A 199 14.16 -11.97 0.82
N LEU A 200 14.79 -11.65 -0.31
CA LEU A 200 14.97 -12.56 -1.43
C LEU A 200 16.39 -13.07 -1.47
N GLU A 201 16.52 -14.38 -1.47
CA GLU A 201 17.82 -15.04 -1.52
C GLU A 201 17.78 -16.12 -2.61
N ARG A 202 18.93 -16.32 -3.26
CA ARG A 202 19.17 -17.42 -4.22
C ARG A 202 20.51 -18.04 -3.87
N GLU A 203 20.48 -19.22 -3.26
CA GLU A 203 21.70 -20.00 -3.07
C GLU A 203 22.12 -20.66 -4.39
N PRO A 204 23.44 -20.85 -4.64
CA PRO A 204 23.91 -21.52 -5.84
C PRO A 204 23.28 -22.90 -6.02
N GLY A 205 22.65 -23.14 -7.18
CA GLY A 205 21.99 -24.41 -7.48
C GLY A 205 20.62 -24.59 -6.82
N GLN A 206 20.04 -23.56 -6.20
CA GLN A 206 18.70 -23.60 -5.58
C GLN A 206 17.71 -22.62 -6.24
N MET A 207 16.41 -22.86 -6.01
CA MET A 207 15.35 -21.94 -6.41
C MET A 207 15.31 -20.70 -5.51
N ASP A 208 14.73 -19.61 -6.02
CA ASP A 208 14.47 -18.40 -5.24
C ASP A 208 13.70 -18.72 -3.95
N ARG A 209 14.22 -18.21 -2.83
CA ARG A 209 13.59 -18.25 -1.51
C ARG A 209 13.12 -16.84 -1.16
N LEU A 210 11.82 -16.73 -0.88
CA LEU A 210 11.22 -15.53 -0.31
C LEU A 210 11.00 -15.75 1.18
N THR A 211 11.69 -14.93 1.98
CA THR A 211 11.47 -14.87 3.42
C THR A 211 10.69 -13.61 3.75
N VAL A 212 9.50 -13.79 4.31
CA VAL A 212 8.70 -12.69 4.86
C VAL A 212 9.04 -12.59 6.34
N GLN A 213 9.77 -11.55 6.73
CA GLN A 213 9.96 -11.22 8.14
C GLN A 213 8.81 -10.31 8.59
N ALA A 214 8.00 -10.71 9.55
CA ALA A 214 6.86 -9.93 10.02
C ALA A 214 6.95 -9.68 11.53
N GLU A 215 6.77 -8.43 11.97
CA GLU A 215 6.60 -8.16 13.40
C GLU A 215 5.28 -8.76 13.90
N VAL A 216 5.27 -9.17 15.17
CA VAL A 216 4.07 -9.64 15.86
C VAL A 216 3.80 -8.86 17.14
N LEU A 217 2.53 -8.67 17.48
CA LEU A 217 2.11 -7.99 18.71
C LEU A 217 2.55 -8.78 19.96
N ALA A 218 2.86 -8.08 21.04
CA ALA A 218 3.16 -8.72 22.34
C ALA A 218 2.01 -9.64 22.81
N SER A 219 0.77 -9.26 22.53
CA SER A 219 -0.42 -10.07 22.83
C SER A 219 -0.48 -11.40 22.09
N ALA A 220 0.33 -11.61 21.06
CA ALA A 220 0.38 -12.84 20.28
C ALA A 220 1.16 -13.99 20.97
N PHE A 221 1.96 -13.71 22.01
CA PHE A 221 2.63 -14.70 22.86
C PHE A 221 2.30 -14.50 24.33
N ALA A 222 2.13 -15.61 25.06
CA ALA A 222 1.75 -15.57 26.48
C ALA A 222 2.84 -15.09 27.46
N SER A 223 4.11 -15.10 27.04
CA SER A 223 5.28 -14.78 27.86
C SER A 223 5.64 -13.30 27.77
N GLN A 224 6.34 -12.76 28.78
CA GLN A 224 6.86 -11.38 28.73
C GLN A 224 8.03 -11.19 27.74
N GLU A 225 8.69 -12.28 27.34
CA GLU A 225 9.82 -12.30 26.42
C GLU A 225 9.43 -12.99 25.10
N PHE A 226 9.93 -12.44 23.99
CA PHE A 226 9.70 -13.00 22.66
C PHE A 226 10.40 -14.36 22.50
N ASP A 227 9.61 -15.41 22.28
CA ASP A 227 10.10 -16.77 21.99
C ASP A 227 9.55 -17.26 20.64
N PRO A 228 10.40 -17.37 19.60
CA PRO A 228 9.99 -17.87 18.29
C PRO A 228 9.35 -19.26 18.32
N ALA A 229 9.79 -20.15 19.23
CA ALA A 229 9.26 -21.52 19.31
C ALA A 229 7.81 -21.54 19.80
N ALA A 230 7.45 -20.65 20.73
CA ALA A 230 6.08 -20.50 21.21
C ALA A 230 5.11 -19.91 20.16
N LEU A 231 5.64 -19.39 19.05
CA LEU A 231 4.85 -18.79 17.98
C LEU A 231 4.63 -19.71 16.77
N GLU A 232 4.92 -21.01 16.90
CA GLU A 232 4.74 -21.99 15.82
C GLU A 232 3.33 -21.94 15.19
N PRO A 233 2.22 -21.92 15.97
CA PRO A 233 0.87 -21.82 15.40
C PRO A 233 0.64 -20.52 14.61
N VAL A 234 1.15 -19.38 15.11
CA VAL A 234 1.04 -18.08 14.41
C VAL A 234 1.83 -18.12 13.10
N ARG A 235 3.05 -18.68 13.13
CA ARG A 235 3.90 -18.81 11.95
C ARG A 235 3.26 -19.69 10.89
N GLU A 236 2.72 -20.85 11.27
CA GLU A 236 2.00 -21.74 10.35
C GLU A 236 0.80 -21.05 9.71
N ARG A 237 -0.01 -20.32 10.49
CA ARG A 237 -1.14 -19.55 9.95
C ARG A 237 -0.69 -18.47 8.97
N PHE A 238 0.33 -17.68 9.32
CA PHE A 238 0.87 -16.65 8.43
C PHE A 238 1.35 -17.27 7.12
N THR A 239 2.08 -18.38 7.21
CA THR A 239 2.59 -19.11 6.03
C THR A 239 1.45 -19.62 5.15
N ALA A 240 0.41 -20.22 5.72
CA ALA A 240 -0.74 -20.75 4.98
C ALA A 240 -1.52 -19.64 4.24
N GLU A 241 -1.82 -18.55 4.94
CA GLU A 241 -2.56 -17.41 4.37
C GLU A 241 -1.76 -16.69 3.29
N LEU A 242 -0.47 -16.45 3.53
CA LEU A 242 0.42 -15.89 2.50
C LEU A 242 0.44 -16.80 1.29
N ARG A 243 0.74 -18.10 1.46
CA ARG A 243 0.78 -19.09 0.36
C ARG A 243 -0.52 -19.08 -0.45
N ARG A 244 -1.68 -19.03 0.21
CA ARG A 244 -3.00 -18.97 -0.45
C ARG A 244 -3.16 -17.71 -1.30
N ALA A 245 -2.73 -16.56 -0.80
CA ALA A 245 -2.89 -15.28 -1.50
C ALA A 245 -1.90 -15.05 -2.65
N ILE A 246 -0.64 -15.47 -2.50
CA ILE A 246 0.41 -15.20 -3.49
C ILE A 246 0.69 -16.38 -4.43
N GLY A 247 0.28 -17.60 -4.07
CA GLY A 247 0.42 -18.80 -4.89
C GLY A 247 1.82 -19.43 -4.92
N VAL A 248 2.75 -18.97 -4.07
CA VAL A 248 4.13 -19.49 -3.96
C VAL A 248 4.45 -19.80 -2.50
N SER A 249 5.29 -20.81 -2.27
CA SER A 249 5.77 -21.12 -0.93
C SER A 249 6.68 -20.01 -0.41
N VAL A 250 6.47 -19.62 0.84
CA VAL A 250 7.28 -18.60 1.53
C VAL A 250 7.77 -19.12 2.87
N THR A 251 8.95 -18.67 3.26
CA THR A 251 9.41 -18.82 4.64
C THR A 251 8.91 -17.61 5.43
N VAL A 252 8.30 -17.82 6.58
CA VAL A 252 7.89 -16.73 7.48
C VAL A 252 8.80 -16.71 8.69
N GLU A 253 9.41 -15.57 8.98
CA GLU A 253 10.14 -15.32 10.21
C GLU A 253 9.36 -14.28 11.02
N LEU A 254 8.99 -14.63 12.25
CA LEU A 254 8.33 -13.67 13.14
C LEU A 254 9.41 -12.90 13.90
N LYS A 255 9.16 -11.60 14.11
CA LYS A 255 10.04 -10.67 14.81
C LYS A 255 9.27 -9.97 15.94
N PRO A 256 9.89 -9.60 17.08
CA PRO A 256 9.25 -8.78 18.10
C PRO A 256 8.85 -7.41 17.55
N GLN A 257 7.74 -6.86 18.05
CA GLN A 257 7.30 -5.52 17.70
C GLN A 257 8.38 -4.47 18.01
N GLY A 258 8.63 -3.55 17.08
CA GLY A 258 9.62 -2.49 17.22
C GLY A 258 11.02 -2.84 16.72
N GLU A 259 11.26 -4.06 16.21
CA GLU A 259 12.55 -4.44 15.63
C GLU A 259 12.87 -3.66 14.35
N PHE A 260 11.87 -3.40 13.51
CA PHE A 260 12.06 -2.67 12.27
C PHE A 260 11.90 -1.15 12.48
N GLU A 261 12.78 -0.39 11.81
CA GLU A 261 12.70 1.05 11.81
C GLU A 261 11.38 1.53 11.19
N ARG A 262 10.67 2.39 11.92
CA ARG A 262 9.51 3.08 11.37
C ARG A 262 9.96 4.24 10.50
N THR A 263 9.36 4.35 9.33
CA THR A 263 9.79 5.35 8.34
C THR A 263 8.79 6.51 8.30
N GLN A 264 9.31 7.74 8.12
CA GLN A 264 8.49 8.94 7.88
C GLN A 264 8.16 9.13 6.38
N PHE A 265 8.84 8.39 5.49
CA PHE A 265 8.69 8.44 4.02
C PHE A 265 8.22 7.08 3.45
N LYS A 266 8.42 6.79 2.16
CA LYS A 266 8.08 5.48 1.55
C LYS A 266 8.79 4.33 2.28
N ALA A 267 8.04 3.32 2.71
CA ALA A 267 8.64 2.13 3.32
C ALA A 267 9.42 1.30 2.28
N ARG A 268 10.72 1.07 2.51
CA ARG A 268 11.51 0.11 1.72
C ARG A 268 11.37 -1.27 2.35
N ARG A 269 10.53 -2.10 1.72
CA ARG A 269 10.17 -3.42 2.26
C ARG A 269 10.90 -4.59 1.60
N VAL A 270 11.60 -4.37 0.49
CA VAL A 270 12.26 -5.43 -0.27
C VAL A 270 13.77 -5.31 -0.15
N ILE A 271 14.39 -6.38 0.36
CA ILE A 271 15.84 -6.59 0.36
C ILE A 271 16.11 -7.75 -0.60
N ASP A 272 16.70 -7.43 -1.75
CA ASP A 272 17.13 -8.44 -2.73
C ASP A 272 18.61 -8.77 -2.52
N LEU A 273 18.89 -9.99 -2.07
CA LEU A 273 20.22 -10.56 -1.85
C LEU A 273 20.55 -11.65 -2.86
N ARG A 274 19.79 -11.78 -3.95
CA ARG A 274 20.13 -12.73 -5.03
C ARG A 274 21.39 -12.25 -5.75
N THR A 275 22.33 -13.16 -5.94
CA THR A 275 23.48 -12.90 -6.82
C THR A 275 23.01 -12.89 -8.27
N PRO A 276 23.51 -11.95 -9.11
CA PRO A 276 23.15 -11.86 -10.53
C PRO A 276 23.40 -13.16 -11.30
#